data_AF-A0A1H8ARF2-F1
#
_entry.id   AF-A0A1H8ARF2-F1
#
_cell.length_a   1.000
_cell.length_b   1.000
_cell.length_c   1.000
_cell.angle_alpha   90.00
_cell.angle_beta   90.00
_cell.angle_gamma   90.00
#
_symmetry.space_group_name_H-M   'P 1'
#
loop_
_entity.id
_entity.type
_entity.pdbx_description
1 polymer ?
#
loop_
_entity_poly.entity_id
_entity_poly.type
_entity_poly.pdbx_seq_one_letter_code
_entity_poly.pdbx_strand_id
1 'polypeptide(L)'
;KKGMIDYEYGRILKKFHKLSDRHIIVAETDMPYSDVLKVVALSDKIRKAGNELVGLMRRNHDQLMRTKRYRKLLSLYGSTENMAKRKILANQLNEMQKSYNVTWDCCRKSMIPIGKKYGIDAIFALTKAEDVWRGMEKCLYGSGKTIHFSKFGELPCIRAKQISRGIPISVKDNRLQFKLGKKAFGIQIADRFQMDEVNAVLSYLNEPEIMDKKAVDTLLEDAYCIDTYRPCYATLVPKMIRGKYRVYLHLTIEGKAKPKYDKYGNPRHKYGKGMIGADIGTQTVAYTSDTEVGLKNLSERGDSIQTSERKERLIYRAMDRSRRATNPQNYNEDGTVKKGRKIWKY
;
A
#
# COMPACT_ATOMS: atom_id res chain seq x y z
N LYS A 1 -19.22 33.11 21.62
CA LYS A 1 -18.95 31.96 22.52
C LYS A 1 -19.16 30.61 21.82
N LYS A 2 -20.35 30.30 21.26
CA LYS A 2 -20.63 29.04 20.54
C LYS A 2 -19.62 28.69 19.42
N GLY A 3 -19.34 29.63 18.51
CA GLY A 3 -18.36 29.40 17.44
C GLY A 3 -16.89 29.21 17.88
N MET A 4 -16.53 29.62 19.10
CA MET A 4 -15.17 29.40 19.64
C MET A 4 -15.04 28.00 20.23
N ILE A 5 -16.12 27.48 20.84
CA ILE A 5 -16.22 26.12 21.37
C ILE A 5 -16.21 25.10 20.21
N ASP A 6 -16.95 25.35 19.13
CA ASP A 6 -16.98 24.47 17.95
C ASP A 6 -15.61 24.40 17.24
N TYR A 7 -14.88 25.52 17.19
CA TYR A 7 -13.54 25.58 16.63
C TYR A 7 -12.53 24.77 17.46
N GLU A 8 -12.59 24.91 18.79
CA GLU A 8 -11.72 24.19 19.71
C GLU A 8 -12.01 22.68 19.69
N TYR A 9 -13.29 22.29 19.72
CA TYR A 9 -13.71 20.91 19.54
C TYR A 9 -13.15 20.31 18.25
N GLY A 10 -13.34 20.99 17.11
CA GLY A 10 -12.83 20.53 15.83
C GLY A 10 -11.30 20.41 15.77
N ARG A 11 -10.57 21.26 16.52
CA ARG A 11 -9.10 21.17 16.65
C ARG A 11 -8.69 19.94 17.46
N ILE A 12 -9.37 19.66 18.57
CA ILE A 12 -9.08 18.51 19.44
C ILE A 12 -9.45 17.21 18.73
N LEU A 13 -10.60 17.15 18.06
CA LEU A 13 -11.01 15.98 17.28
C LEU A 13 -9.99 15.65 16.17
N LYS A 14 -9.46 16.66 15.48
CA LYS A 14 -8.36 16.47 14.51
C LYS A 14 -7.08 15.92 15.17
N LYS A 15 -6.77 16.37 16.40
CA LYS A 15 -5.64 15.85 17.19
C LYS A 15 -5.89 14.39 17.57
N PHE A 16 -7.09 14.05 18.05
CA PHE A 16 -7.50 12.68 18.32
C PHE A 16 -7.28 11.78 17.11
N HIS A 17 -7.85 12.14 15.95
CA HIS A 17 -7.72 11.34 14.74
C HIS A 17 -6.29 11.16 14.23
N LYS A 18 -5.37 12.04 14.63
CA LYS A 18 -3.95 11.95 14.28
C LYS A 18 -3.20 10.99 15.22
N LEU A 19 -3.61 10.91 16.48
CA LEU A 19 -3.00 10.08 17.51
C LEU A 19 -3.60 8.67 17.55
N SER A 20 -4.85 8.51 17.15
CA SER A 20 -5.57 7.25 17.16
C SER A 20 -4.88 6.18 16.31
N ASP A 21 -4.84 4.96 16.86
CA ASP A 21 -4.44 3.78 16.11
C ASP A 21 -5.37 3.56 14.92
N ARG A 22 -4.87 2.84 13.91
CA ARG A 22 -5.67 2.44 12.75
C ARG A 22 -5.35 1.03 12.34
N HIS A 23 -6.38 0.29 11.96
CA HIS A 23 -6.24 -1.03 11.38
C HIS A 23 -6.98 -1.11 10.04
N ILE A 24 -6.84 -2.24 9.37
CA ILE A 24 -7.48 -2.49 8.07
C ILE A 24 -8.26 -3.80 8.15
N ILE A 25 -9.54 -3.75 7.80
CA ILE A 25 -10.31 -4.93 7.45
C ILE A 25 -10.21 -5.18 5.95
N VAL A 26 -10.00 -6.43 5.58
CA VAL A 26 -9.94 -6.89 4.19
C VAL A 26 -11.10 -7.85 3.94
N ALA A 27 -11.95 -7.53 2.98
CA ALA A 27 -13.10 -8.35 2.59
C ALA A 27 -13.22 -8.42 1.05
N GLU A 28 -13.69 -9.53 0.50
CA GLU A 28 -13.98 -9.63 -0.94
C GLU A 28 -15.23 -8.81 -1.27
N THR A 29 -15.27 -8.14 -2.41
CA THR A 29 -16.48 -7.41 -2.83
C THR A 29 -17.54 -8.37 -3.36
N ASP A 30 -18.81 -8.00 -3.25
CA ASP A 30 -19.93 -8.73 -3.87
C ASP A 30 -20.19 -8.33 -5.34
N MET A 31 -19.24 -7.61 -5.95
CA MET A 31 -19.38 -7.09 -7.31
C MET A 31 -19.63 -8.23 -8.31
N PRO A 32 -20.56 -8.04 -9.28
CA PRO A 32 -20.66 -8.96 -10.41
C PRO A 32 -19.35 -8.93 -11.21
N TYR A 33 -19.01 -10.06 -11.84
CA TYR A 33 -17.71 -10.20 -12.51
C TYR A 33 -17.49 -9.15 -13.61
N SER A 34 -18.54 -8.70 -14.28
CA SER A 34 -18.48 -7.58 -15.25
C SER A 34 -17.97 -6.28 -14.64
N ASP A 35 -18.32 -5.99 -13.37
CA ASP A 35 -17.87 -4.79 -12.68
C ASP A 35 -16.47 -4.99 -12.09
N VAL A 36 -16.10 -6.21 -11.68
CA VAL A 36 -14.71 -6.58 -11.35
C VAL A 36 -13.76 -6.28 -12.52
N LEU A 37 -14.14 -6.64 -13.76
CA LEU A 37 -13.32 -6.35 -14.94
C LEU A 37 -13.15 -4.83 -15.18
N LYS A 38 -14.16 -4.02 -14.85
CA LYS A 38 -14.06 -2.55 -14.94
C LYS A 38 -13.09 -1.99 -13.89
N VAL A 39 -13.11 -2.53 -12.67
CA VAL A 39 -12.13 -2.19 -11.62
C VAL A 39 -10.71 -2.52 -12.09
N VAL A 40 -10.51 -3.70 -12.68
CA VAL A 40 -9.22 -4.12 -13.24
C VAL A 40 -8.77 -3.17 -14.35
N ALA A 41 -9.66 -2.82 -15.28
CA ALA A 41 -9.35 -1.86 -16.35
C ALA A 41 -8.98 -0.48 -15.82
N LEU A 42 -9.68 0.02 -14.78
CA LEU A 42 -9.34 1.28 -14.11
C LEU A 42 -7.97 1.20 -13.43
N SER A 43 -7.67 0.09 -12.74
CA SER A 43 -6.37 -0.14 -12.12
C SER A 43 -5.23 -0.18 -13.15
N ASP A 44 -5.43 -0.81 -14.31
CA ASP A 44 -4.43 -0.80 -15.39
C ASP A 44 -4.23 0.59 -16.00
N LYS A 45 -5.29 1.40 -16.12
CA LYS A 45 -5.16 2.81 -16.51
C LYS A 45 -4.31 3.58 -15.49
N ILE A 46 -4.56 3.40 -14.19
CA ILE A 46 -3.77 4.01 -13.11
C ILE A 46 -2.30 3.56 -13.18
N ARG A 47 -2.05 2.29 -13.49
CA ARG A 47 -0.69 1.76 -13.70
C ARG A 47 0.02 2.47 -14.85
N LYS A 48 -0.64 2.61 -16.00
CA LYS A 48 -0.10 3.29 -17.19
C LYS A 48 0.19 4.77 -16.91
N ALA A 49 -0.75 5.48 -16.29
CA ALA A 49 -0.56 6.87 -15.84
C ALA A 49 0.63 7.00 -14.87
N GLY A 50 0.70 6.11 -13.88
CA GLY A 50 1.82 6.06 -12.94
C GLY A 50 3.16 5.82 -13.63
N ASN A 51 3.22 4.92 -14.60
CA ASN A 51 4.45 4.65 -15.36
C ASN A 51 4.88 5.85 -16.21
N GLU A 52 3.95 6.58 -16.81
CA GLU A 52 4.27 7.81 -17.54
C GLU A 52 4.87 8.88 -16.62
N LEU A 53 4.27 9.05 -15.44
CA LEU A 53 4.80 9.96 -14.41
C LEU A 53 6.16 9.49 -13.88
N VAL A 54 6.36 8.19 -13.64
CA VAL A 54 7.67 7.61 -13.28
C VAL A 54 8.72 7.94 -14.34
N GLY A 55 8.38 7.79 -15.62
CA GLY A 55 9.28 8.12 -16.72
C GLY A 55 9.69 9.60 -16.70
N LEU A 56 8.74 10.51 -16.48
CA LEU A 56 9.01 11.94 -16.36
C LEU A 56 9.92 12.25 -15.15
N MET A 57 9.51 11.82 -13.96
CA MET A 57 10.23 12.11 -12.72
C MET A 57 11.64 11.50 -12.72
N ARG A 58 11.80 10.31 -13.30
CA ARG A 58 13.11 9.67 -13.46
C ARG A 58 14.03 10.46 -14.37
N ARG A 59 13.54 10.93 -15.53
CA ARG A 59 14.37 11.77 -16.43
C ARG A 59 14.85 13.04 -15.74
N ASN A 60 13.96 13.73 -15.03
CA ASN A 60 14.28 14.95 -14.28
C ASN A 60 15.33 14.68 -13.19
N HIS A 61 15.14 13.60 -12.42
CA HIS A 61 16.09 13.17 -11.40
C HIS A 61 17.46 12.77 -11.98
N ASP A 62 17.48 12.01 -13.08
CA ASP A 62 18.73 11.59 -13.72
C ASP A 62 19.51 12.80 -14.26
N GLN A 63 18.82 13.83 -14.76
CA GLN A 63 19.45 15.10 -15.15
C GLN A 63 20.02 15.86 -13.94
N LEU A 64 19.27 15.96 -12.84
CA LEU A 64 19.74 16.56 -11.60
C LEU A 64 21.03 15.88 -11.11
N MET A 65 21.04 14.55 -11.07
CA MET A 65 22.17 13.76 -10.56
C MET A 65 23.42 13.83 -11.45
N ARG A 66 23.27 14.08 -12.76
CA ARG A 66 24.43 14.31 -13.65
C ARG A 66 25.17 15.60 -13.30
N THR A 67 24.48 16.58 -12.72
CA THR A 67 25.04 17.90 -12.42
C THR A 67 26.17 17.82 -11.39
N LYS A 68 27.37 18.26 -11.78
CA LYS A 68 28.56 18.27 -10.91
C LYS A 68 28.34 19.08 -9.64
N ARG A 69 27.66 20.23 -9.75
CA ARG A 69 27.29 21.09 -8.62
C ARG A 69 26.42 20.35 -7.62
N TYR A 70 25.38 19.65 -8.07
CA TYR A 70 24.46 18.92 -7.19
C TYR A 70 25.19 17.82 -6.42
N ARG A 71 26.01 17.02 -7.10
CA ARG A 71 26.82 15.97 -6.47
C ARG A 71 27.80 16.52 -5.44
N LYS A 72 28.44 17.65 -5.73
CA LYS A 72 29.33 18.33 -4.76
C LYS A 72 28.55 18.81 -3.52
N LEU A 73 27.39 19.43 -3.72
CA LEU A 73 26.54 19.88 -2.60
C LEU A 73 26.06 18.70 -1.75
N LEU A 74 25.70 17.58 -2.37
CA LEU A 74 25.27 16.38 -1.66
C LEU A 74 26.41 15.79 -0.81
N SER A 75 27.62 15.71 -1.38
CA SER A 75 28.81 15.28 -0.65
C SER A 75 29.10 16.19 0.55
N LEU A 76 29.05 17.52 0.37
CA LEU A 76 29.26 18.48 1.44
C LEU A 76 28.18 18.38 2.52
N TYR A 77 26.92 18.20 2.13
CA TYR A 77 25.81 18.05 3.07
C TYR A 77 25.97 16.80 3.94
N GLY A 78 26.46 15.70 3.36
CA GLY A 78 26.74 14.46 4.06
C GLY A 78 27.94 14.54 5.01
N SER A 79 28.96 15.32 4.67
CA SER A 79 30.19 15.46 5.47
C SER A 79 30.17 16.59 6.51
N THR A 80 29.18 17.49 6.46
CA THR A 80 29.10 18.64 7.37
C THR A 80 28.40 18.27 8.66
N GLU A 81 29.07 18.43 9.80
CA GLU A 81 28.46 18.22 11.12
C GLU A 81 27.70 19.47 11.62
N ASN A 82 28.20 20.66 11.29
CA ASN A 82 27.61 21.93 11.74
C ASN A 82 26.19 22.14 11.19
N MET A 83 25.20 22.20 12.10
CA MET A 83 23.78 22.27 11.77
C MET A 83 23.40 23.50 10.94
N ALA A 84 23.97 24.68 11.23
CA ALA A 84 23.67 25.91 10.50
C ALA A 84 24.17 25.82 9.04
N LYS A 85 25.39 25.31 8.84
CA LYS A 85 25.96 25.08 7.50
C LYS A 85 25.16 24.00 6.74
N ARG A 86 24.74 22.92 7.39
CA ARG A 86 23.86 21.89 6.77
C ARG A 86 22.54 22.47 6.30
N LYS A 87 21.93 23.40 7.06
CA LYS A 87 20.69 24.07 6.67
C LYS A 87 20.87 24.90 5.39
N ILE A 88 21.98 25.61 5.25
CA ILE A 88 22.30 26.39 4.03
C ILE A 88 22.46 25.44 2.84
N LEU A 89 23.20 24.34 3.00
CA LEU A 89 23.39 23.33 1.94
C LEU A 89 22.06 22.65 1.54
N ALA A 90 21.21 22.32 2.52
CA ALA A 90 19.88 21.77 2.26
C ALA A 90 19.01 22.73 1.42
N ASN A 91 19.05 24.03 1.73
CA ASN A 91 18.34 25.03 0.93
C ASN A 91 18.86 25.07 -0.51
N GLN A 92 20.17 25.05 -0.72
CA GLN A 92 20.76 25.01 -2.07
C GLN A 92 20.39 23.73 -2.84
N LEU A 93 20.38 22.57 -2.16
CA LEU A 93 19.91 21.31 -2.74
C LEU A 93 18.44 21.39 -3.14
N ASN A 94 17.58 21.97 -2.29
CA ASN A 94 16.16 22.15 -2.58
C ASN A 94 15.91 23.10 -3.76
N GLU A 95 16.67 24.19 -3.88
CA GLU A 95 16.59 25.09 -5.04
C GLU A 95 17.00 24.39 -6.33
N MET A 96 18.04 23.53 -6.29
CA MET A 96 18.39 22.70 -7.44
C MET A 96 17.31 21.66 -7.76
N GLN A 97 16.71 21.02 -6.75
CA GLN A 97 15.58 20.10 -6.99
C GLN A 97 14.40 20.81 -7.67
N LYS A 98 14.09 22.05 -7.27
CA LYS A 98 13.07 22.89 -7.92
C LYS A 98 13.43 23.20 -9.38
N SER A 99 14.65 23.64 -9.67
CA SER A 99 15.05 24.01 -11.04
C SER A 99 15.04 22.82 -12.02
N TYR A 100 15.25 21.61 -11.50
CA TYR A 100 15.15 20.36 -12.27
C TYR A 100 13.78 19.70 -12.19
N ASN A 101 12.75 20.36 -11.63
CA ASN A 101 11.39 19.81 -11.56
C ASN A 101 11.32 18.46 -10.78
N VAL A 102 12.16 18.30 -9.76
CA VAL A 102 12.19 17.13 -8.87
C VAL A 102 11.57 17.48 -7.51
N THR A 103 10.30 17.86 -7.53
CA THR A 103 9.54 18.26 -6.33
C THR A 103 8.19 17.58 -6.28
N TRP A 104 7.61 17.49 -5.08
CA TRP A 104 6.24 17.01 -4.90
C TRP A 104 5.25 17.82 -5.75
N ASP A 105 5.39 19.14 -5.76
CA ASP A 105 4.50 20.02 -6.53
C ASP A 105 4.56 19.72 -8.03
N CYS A 106 5.76 19.53 -8.59
CA CYS A 106 5.90 19.13 -9.99
C CYS A 106 5.28 17.75 -10.25
N CYS A 107 5.53 16.76 -9.38
CA CYS A 107 4.96 15.42 -9.48
C CYS A 107 3.44 15.46 -9.51
N ARG A 108 2.84 16.21 -8.57
CA ARG A 108 1.41 16.43 -8.44
C ARG A 108 0.82 17.12 -9.67
N LYS A 109 1.40 18.25 -10.10
CA LYS A 109 0.93 19.03 -11.26
C LYS A 109 1.03 18.25 -12.56
N SER A 110 2.10 17.50 -12.75
CA SER A 110 2.32 16.65 -13.93
C SER A 110 1.31 15.50 -14.01
N MET A 111 0.86 14.98 -12.87
CA MET A 111 -0.12 13.90 -12.85
C MET A 111 -1.51 14.33 -13.31
N ILE A 112 -1.89 15.60 -13.16
CA ILE A 112 -3.22 16.08 -13.54
C ILE A 112 -3.51 15.87 -15.04
N PRO A 113 -2.69 16.38 -15.98
CA PRO A 113 -2.91 16.13 -17.41
C PRO A 113 -2.72 14.66 -17.79
N ILE A 114 -1.80 13.94 -17.14
CA ILE A 114 -1.62 12.49 -17.35
C ILE A 114 -2.90 11.73 -16.95
N GLY A 115 -3.48 12.02 -15.79
CA GLY A 115 -4.73 11.40 -15.33
C GLY A 115 -5.88 11.63 -16.31
N LYS A 116 -6.02 12.86 -16.83
CA LYS A 116 -7.01 13.19 -17.88
C LYS A 116 -6.78 12.38 -19.16
N LYS A 117 -5.54 12.27 -19.63
CA LYS A 117 -5.16 11.47 -20.81
C LYS A 117 -5.62 10.00 -20.70
N TYR A 118 -5.54 9.41 -19.50
CA TYR A 118 -5.98 8.03 -19.26
C TYR A 118 -7.45 7.90 -18.82
N GLY A 119 -8.19 9.01 -18.68
CA GLY A 119 -9.57 9.03 -18.20
C GLY A 119 -9.71 8.55 -16.76
N ILE A 120 -8.78 8.95 -15.89
CA ILE A 120 -8.75 8.60 -14.46
C ILE A 120 -9.26 9.80 -13.67
N ASP A 121 -10.12 9.54 -12.68
CA ASP A 121 -10.55 10.56 -11.73
C ASP A 121 -9.36 11.18 -10.99
N ALA A 122 -9.40 12.49 -10.77
CA ALA A 122 -8.30 13.23 -10.14
C ALA A 122 -7.91 12.67 -8.78
N ILE A 123 -8.86 12.13 -8.01
CA ILE A 123 -8.60 11.52 -6.69
C ILE A 123 -7.60 10.36 -6.83
N PHE A 124 -7.87 9.43 -7.75
CA PHE A 124 -7.02 8.25 -7.95
C PHE A 124 -5.71 8.59 -8.65
N ALA A 125 -5.73 9.58 -9.55
CA ALA A 125 -4.52 10.07 -10.20
C ALA A 125 -3.56 10.67 -9.15
N LEU A 126 -4.07 11.54 -8.27
CA LEU A 126 -3.26 12.19 -7.25
C LEU A 126 -2.74 11.22 -6.18
N THR A 127 -3.54 10.23 -5.76
CA THR A 127 -3.02 9.19 -4.85
C THR A 127 -1.93 8.34 -5.49
N LYS A 128 -2.03 8.06 -6.80
CA LYS A 128 -0.95 7.40 -7.53
C LYS A 128 0.30 8.28 -7.67
N ALA A 129 0.16 9.61 -7.80
CA ALA A 129 1.31 10.52 -7.78
C ALA A 129 2.05 10.49 -6.44
N GLU A 130 1.33 10.39 -5.31
CA GLU A 130 1.97 10.27 -4.00
C GLU A 130 2.79 8.98 -3.90
N ASP A 131 2.30 7.85 -4.44
CA ASP A 131 3.06 6.61 -4.46
C ASP A 131 4.35 6.74 -5.30
N VAL A 132 4.29 7.46 -6.43
CA VAL A 132 5.48 7.75 -7.26
C VAL A 132 6.44 8.69 -6.51
N TRP A 133 5.91 9.74 -5.86
CA TRP A 133 6.71 10.68 -5.09
C TRP A 133 7.40 10.03 -3.91
N ARG A 134 6.75 9.12 -3.18
CA ARG A 134 7.39 8.32 -2.12
C ARG A 134 8.57 7.51 -2.65
N GLY A 135 8.47 6.99 -3.87
CA GLY A 135 9.61 6.36 -4.54
C GLY A 135 10.75 7.35 -4.82
N MET A 136 10.40 8.56 -5.25
CA MET A 136 11.37 9.64 -5.49
C MET A 136 12.02 10.14 -4.20
N GLU A 137 11.29 10.30 -3.10
CA GLU A 137 11.82 10.67 -1.78
C GLU A 137 12.86 9.67 -1.31
N LYS A 138 12.63 8.36 -1.53
CA LYS A 138 13.64 7.33 -1.23
C LYS A 138 14.91 7.49 -2.07
N CYS A 139 14.81 7.99 -3.30
CA CYS A 139 15.97 8.27 -4.15
C CYS A 139 16.72 9.54 -3.72
N LEU A 140 15.99 10.55 -3.25
CA LEU A 140 16.57 11.82 -2.83
C LEU A 140 17.18 11.78 -1.42
N TYR A 141 16.52 11.08 -0.49
CA TYR A 141 16.80 11.20 0.95
C TYR A 141 17.05 9.85 1.64
N GLY A 142 16.93 8.74 0.90
CA GLY A 142 17.11 7.39 1.44
C GLY A 142 18.16 6.59 0.66
N SER A 143 18.04 5.27 0.74
CA SER A 143 18.92 4.32 0.05
C SER A 143 18.47 3.97 -1.38
N GLY A 144 17.46 4.67 -1.91
CA GLY A 144 16.94 4.42 -3.25
C GLY A 144 17.92 4.87 -4.34
N LYS A 145 18.12 4.04 -5.37
CA LYS A 145 18.95 4.41 -6.54
C LYS A 145 18.12 4.95 -7.70
N THR A 146 16.94 4.37 -7.92
CA THR A 146 16.06 4.74 -9.03
C THR A 146 14.63 4.33 -8.74
N ILE A 147 13.67 5.00 -9.39
CA ILE A 147 12.26 4.60 -9.39
C ILE A 147 12.00 3.65 -10.57
N HIS A 148 11.21 2.61 -10.30
CA HIS A 148 10.92 1.54 -11.27
C HIS A 148 9.51 1.65 -11.83
N PHE A 149 9.35 1.23 -13.09
CA PHE A 149 8.02 1.07 -13.70
C PHE A 149 7.32 -0.16 -13.13
N SER A 150 6.00 -0.06 -12.95
CA SER A 150 5.15 -1.21 -12.64
C SER A 150 4.96 -2.09 -13.88
N LYS A 151 5.19 -3.40 -13.75
CA LYS A 151 5.11 -4.33 -14.89
C LYS A 151 3.68 -4.51 -15.37
N PHE A 152 3.50 -5.02 -16.58
CA PHE A 152 2.17 -5.42 -17.05
C PHE A 152 1.58 -6.50 -16.11
N GLY A 153 0.30 -6.39 -15.79
CA GLY A 153 -0.38 -7.29 -14.84
C GLY A 153 -0.17 -6.98 -13.36
N GLU A 154 0.81 -6.15 -12.98
CA GLU A 154 0.97 -5.64 -11.62
C GLU A 154 -0.01 -4.49 -11.38
N LEU A 155 -1.25 -4.85 -11.05
CA LEU A 155 -2.35 -3.92 -10.87
C LEU A 155 -2.21 -3.13 -9.55
N PRO A 156 -2.07 -1.79 -9.58
CA PRO A 156 -2.03 -0.98 -8.37
C PRO A 156 -3.40 -0.96 -7.69
N CYS A 157 -3.40 -0.75 -6.37
CA CYS A 157 -4.64 -0.52 -5.65
C CYS A 157 -5.28 0.82 -6.03
N ILE A 158 -6.61 0.86 -6.02
CA ILE A 158 -7.40 2.06 -6.29
C ILE A 158 -7.75 2.68 -4.94
N ARG A 159 -6.91 3.63 -4.50
CA ARG A 159 -6.99 4.24 -3.17
C ARG A 159 -7.69 5.59 -3.27
N ALA A 160 -8.76 5.77 -2.50
CA ALA A 160 -9.27 7.07 -2.11
C ALA A 160 -8.82 7.35 -0.67
N LYS A 161 -8.31 8.55 -0.38
CA LYS A 161 -7.86 8.92 0.99
C LYS A 161 -8.93 9.67 1.81
N GLN A 162 -10.18 9.61 1.38
CA GLN A 162 -11.30 10.30 2.01
C GLN A 162 -12.53 9.41 2.00
N ILE A 163 -13.30 9.43 3.10
CA ILE A 163 -14.53 8.64 3.24
C ILE A 163 -15.62 9.02 2.24
N SER A 164 -15.67 10.29 1.81
CA SER A 164 -16.78 10.82 0.99
C SER A 164 -16.48 10.92 -0.51
N ARG A 165 -15.24 10.63 -0.93
CA ARG A 165 -14.79 10.86 -2.31
C ARG A 165 -14.12 9.63 -2.92
N GLY A 166 -14.35 9.40 -4.21
CA GLY A 166 -13.74 8.30 -4.97
C GLY A 166 -14.41 6.95 -4.70
N ILE A 167 -14.31 6.47 -3.45
CA ILE A 167 -15.00 5.26 -2.98
C ILE A 167 -15.81 5.61 -1.73
N PRO A 168 -16.93 6.34 -1.86
CA PRO A 168 -17.72 6.75 -0.72
C PRO A 168 -18.36 5.56 0.00
N ILE A 169 -18.49 5.67 1.31
CA ILE A 169 -19.11 4.69 2.20
C ILE A 169 -20.47 5.20 2.63
N SER A 170 -21.48 4.32 2.61
CA SER A 170 -22.84 4.59 3.07
C SER A 170 -23.40 3.36 3.75
N VAL A 171 -24.42 3.54 4.59
CA VAL A 171 -25.19 2.43 5.17
C VAL A 171 -26.49 2.28 4.39
N LYS A 172 -26.80 1.06 3.97
CA LYS A 172 -28.09 0.71 3.37
C LYS A 172 -28.52 -0.66 3.89
N ASP A 173 -29.77 -0.76 4.35
CA ASP A 173 -30.34 -2.02 4.89
C ASP A 173 -29.47 -2.64 5.99
N ASN A 174 -28.94 -1.80 6.89
CA ASN A 174 -27.99 -2.15 7.95
C ASN A 174 -26.69 -2.84 7.45
N ARG A 175 -26.28 -2.55 6.21
CA ARG A 175 -25.05 -3.08 5.60
C ARG A 175 -24.20 -1.96 5.04
N LEU A 176 -22.88 -2.15 5.07
CA LEU A 176 -21.95 -1.24 4.43
C LEU A 176 -22.07 -1.34 2.92
N GLN A 177 -22.33 -0.21 2.28
CA GLN A 177 -22.40 -0.05 0.85
C GLN A 177 -21.35 0.97 0.39
N PHE A 178 -20.70 0.65 -0.72
CA PHE A 178 -19.65 1.45 -1.33
C PHE A 178 -20.06 1.83 -2.74
N LYS A 179 -19.48 2.89 -3.29
CA LYS A 179 -19.67 3.24 -4.70
C LYS A 179 -18.35 3.45 -5.42
N LEU A 180 -18.30 3.08 -6.69
CA LEU A 180 -17.22 3.46 -7.61
C LEU A 180 -17.86 4.01 -8.89
N GLY A 181 -17.74 5.33 -9.08
CA GLY A 181 -18.52 6.03 -10.10
C GLY A 181 -20.02 5.86 -9.84
N LYS A 182 -20.75 5.32 -10.83
CA LYS A 182 -22.21 5.07 -10.73
C LYS A 182 -22.57 3.69 -10.16
N LYS A 183 -21.59 2.84 -9.85
CA LYS A 183 -21.83 1.46 -9.43
C LYS A 183 -21.74 1.34 -7.90
N ALA A 184 -22.81 0.85 -7.29
CA ALA A 184 -22.83 0.50 -5.88
C ALA A 184 -22.49 -0.99 -5.69
N PHE A 185 -21.82 -1.32 -4.60
CA PHE A 185 -21.43 -2.68 -4.24
C PHE A 185 -21.27 -2.80 -2.72
N GLY A 186 -21.32 -4.01 -2.20
CA GLY A 186 -21.05 -4.35 -0.82
C GLY A 186 -19.80 -5.23 -0.68
N ILE A 187 -19.68 -5.83 0.50
CA ILE A 187 -18.61 -6.77 0.84
C ILE A 187 -19.19 -8.09 1.33
N GLN A 188 -18.44 -9.16 1.07
CA GLN A 188 -18.71 -10.50 1.56
C GLN A 188 -18.07 -10.67 2.93
N ILE A 189 -18.90 -10.99 3.93
CA ILE A 189 -18.46 -11.28 5.29
C ILE A 189 -18.22 -12.78 5.39
N ALA A 190 -16.96 -13.17 5.60
CA ALA A 190 -16.53 -14.56 5.57
C ALA A 190 -16.43 -15.19 6.97
N ASP A 191 -16.22 -14.39 8.01
CA ASP A 191 -16.03 -14.89 9.38
C ASP A 191 -16.59 -13.94 10.45
N ARG A 192 -16.64 -14.43 11.69
CA ARG A 192 -17.10 -13.67 12.86
C ARG A 192 -16.27 -12.41 13.11
N PHE A 193 -14.97 -12.46 12.89
CA PHE A 193 -14.10 -11.30 13.10
C PHE A 193 -14.47 -10.16 12.15
N GLN A 194 -14.67 -10.45 10.86
CA GLN A 194 -15.14 -9.47 9.90
C GLN A 194 -16.54 -8.94 10.24
N MET A 195 -17.42 -9.80 10.76
CA MET A 195 -18.76 -9.38 11.21
C MET A 195 -18.65 -8.39 12.39
N ASP A 196 -17.86 -8.71 13.41
CA ASP A 196 -17.69 -7.87 14.60
C ASP A 196 -17.11 -6.50 14.26
N GLU A 197 -16.14 -6.45 13.33
CA GLU A 197 -15.57 -5.21 12.80
C GLU A 197 -16.60 -4.37 12.03
N VAL A 198 -17.35 -5.00 11.12
CA VAL A 198 -18.37 -4.32 10.31
C VAL A 198 -19.50 -3.79 11.20
N ASN A 199 -19.92 -4.56 12.19
CA ASN A 199 -20.90 -4.11 13.17
C ASN A 199 -20.40 -2.89 13.95
N ALA A 200 -19.14 -2.86 14.36
CA ALA A 200 -18.57 -1.70 15.06
C ALA A 200 -18.52 -0.46 14.16
N VAL A 201 -18.18 -0.61 12.87
CA VAL A 201 -18.26 0.49 11.89
C VAL A 201 -19.70 0.96 11.70
N LEU A 202 -20.67 0.05 11.62
CA LEU A 202 -22.10 0.40 11.51
C LEU A 202 -22.58 1.16 12.75
N SER A 203 -22.19 0.74 13.95
CA SER A 203 -22.49 1.46 15.19
C SER A 203 -21.93 2.88 15.17
N TYR A 204 -20.69 3.07 14.72
CA TYR A 204 -20.12 4.41 14.54
C TYR A 204 -20.93 5.25 13.54
N LEU A 205 -21.27 4.68 12.39
CA LEU A 205 -21.99 5.40 11.33
C LEU A 205 -23.43 5.77 11.70
N ASN A 206 -24.03 5.07 12.67
CA ASN A 206 -25.36 5.40 13.20
C ASN A 206 -25.32 6.67 14.06
N GLU A 207 -24.28 6.84 14.89
CA GLU A 207 -24.16 7.93 15.87
C GLU A 207 -22.75 8.54 15.92
N PRO A 208 -22.25 9.12 14.82
CA PRO A 208 -20.86 9.57 14.72
C PRO A 208 -20.53 10.72 15.68
N GLU A 209 -21.45 11.67 15.87
CA GLU A 209 -21.25 12.83 16.75
C GLU A 209 -21.10 12.42 18.22
N ILE A 210 -21.87 11.42 18.67
CA ILE A 210 -21.83 10.89 20.03
C ILE A 210 -20.48 10.20 20.27
N MET A 211 -20.06 9.35 19.33
CA MET A 211 -18.79 8.64 19.44
C MET A 211 -17.58 9.59 19.37
N ASP A 212 -17.60 10.58 18.46
CA ASP A 212 -16.55 11.59 18.33
C ASP A 212 -16.46 12.48 19.57
N LYS A 213 -17.61 12.85 20.18
CA LYS A 213 -17.62 13.60 21.45
C LYS A 213 -17.00 12.78 22.58
N LYS A 214 -17.42 11.53 22.75
CA LYS A 214 -16.82 10.61 23.74
C LYS A 214 -15.31 10.47 23.54
N ALA A 215 -14.86 10.37 22.29
CA ALA A 215 -13.45 10.28 21.94
C ALA A 215 -12.65 11.54 22.34
N VAL A 216 -13.22 12.72 22.10
CA VAL A 216 -12.61 13.99 22.51
C VAL A 216 -12.55 14.11 24.03
N ASP A 217 -13.65 13.81 24.73
CA ASP A 217 -13.75 13.92 26.19
C ASP A 217 -12.73 12.97 26.86
N THR A 218 -12.66 11.70 26.44
CA THR A 218 -11.67 10.73 26.96
C THR A 218 -10.22 11.15 26.66
N LEU A 219 -9.95 11.77 25.52
CA LEU A 219 -8.60 12.27 25.23
C LEU A 219 -8.21 13.44 26.13
N LEU A 220 -9.16 14.30 26.51
CA LEU A 220 -8.91 15.43 27.40
C LEU A 220 -8.74 14.99 28.85
N GLU A 221 -9.56 14.06 29.31
CA GLU A 221 -9.59 13.59 30.69
C GLU A 221 -8.45 12.59 30.98
N ASP A 222 -8.30 11.57 30.13
CA ASP A 222 -7.42 10.42 30.41
C ASP A 222 -6.14 10.43 29.56
N ALA A 223 -5.97 11.42 28.67
CA ALA A 223 -4.90 11.45 27.68
C ALA A 223 -4.83 10.16 26.81
N TYR A 224 -5.97 9.47 26.65
CA TYR A 224 -6.07 8.16 26.00
C TYR A 224 -6.93 8.22 24.73
N CYS A 225 -6.52 7.48 23.70
CA CYS A 225 -7.30 7.33 22.47
C CYS A 225 -8.12 6.04 22.50
N ILE A 226 -9.44 6.18 22.54
CA ILE A 226 -10.38 5.06 22.47
C ILE A 226 -10.54 4.54 21.03
N ASP A 227 -11.05 3.31 20.91
CA ASP A 227 -11.34 2.70 19.61
C ASP A 227 -12.73 3.14 19.12
N THR A 228 -12.77 4.12 18.21
CA THR A 228 -14.04 4.67 17.68
C THR A 228 -14.65 3.81 16.58
N TYR A 229 -13.85 2.99 15.90
CA TYR A 229 -14.23 2.26 14.69
C TYR A 229 -14.72 3.17 13.56
N ARG A 230 -14.32 4.45 13.57
CA ARG A 230 -14.59 5.40 12.50
C ARG A 230 -13.97 4.90 11.19
N PRO A 231 -14.75 4.72 10.11
CA PRO A 231 -14.19 4.38 8.82
C PRO A 231 -13.43 5.58 8.25
N CYS A 232 -12.14 5.41 7.97
CA CYS A 232 -11.29 6.48 7.47
C CYS A 232 -11.41 6.63 5.95
N TYR A 233 -11.18 5.55 5.22
CA TYR A 233 -11.27 5.50 3.76
C TYR A 233 -11.19 4.06 3.24
N ALA A 234 -11.67 3.87 2.01
CA ALA A 234 -11.69 2.59 1.32
C ALA A 234 -10.67 2.52 0.17
N THR A 235 -10.13 1.33 -0.06
CA THR A 235 -9.22 1.03 -1.17
C THR A 235 -9.65 -0.27 -1.84
N LEU A 236 -9.72 -0.28 -3.17
CA LEU A 236 -9.98 -1.50 -3.93
C LEU A 236 -8.66 -2.13 -4.40
N VAL A 237 -8.54 -3.44 -4.21
CA VAL A 237 -7.34 -4.22 -4.53
C VAL A 237 -7.72 -5.36 -5.47
N PRO A 238 -7.57 -5.17 -6.80
CA PRO A 238 -7.77 -6.25 -7.76
C PRO A 238 -6.62 -7.28 -7.66
N LYS A 239 -6.97 -8.56 -7.63
CA LYS A 239 -6.02 -9.69 -7.62
C LYS A 239 -6.45 -10.75 -8.63
N MET A 240 -5.48 -11.32 -9.34
CA MET A 240 -5.68 -12.52 -10.14
C MET A 240 -5.47 -13.74 -9.24
N ILE A 241 -6.51 -14.54 -9.04
CA ILE A 241 -6.47 -15.75 -8.21
C ILE A 241 -7.01 -16.91 -9.05
N ARG A 242 -6.14 -17.90 -9.32
CA ARG A 242 -6.48 -19.12 -10.08
C ARG A 242 -7.17 -18.81 -11.42
N GLY A 243 -6.62 -17.86 -12.19
CA GLY A 243 -7.14 -17.47 -13.51
C GLY A 243 -8.37 -16.54 -13.49
N LYS A 244 -8.89 -16.18 -12.31
CA LYS A 244 -10.02 -15.25 -12.17
C LYS A 244 -9.62 -14.00 -11.39
N TYR A 245 -10.02 -12.84 -11.91
CA TYR A 245 -9.92 -11.59 -11.17
C TYR A 245 -10.93 -11.57 -10.01
N ARG A 246 -10.46 -11.19 -8.82
CA ARG A 246 -11.24 -10.89 -7.63
C ARG A 246 -10.85 -9.50 -7.13
N VAL A 247 -11.79 -8.80 -6.52
CA VAL A 247 -11.54 -7.46 -5.97
C VAL A 247 -11.77 -7.51 -4.47
N TYR A 248 -10.75 -7.10 -3.72
CA TYR A 248 -10.85 -6.96 -2.26
C TYR A 248 -11.01 -5.50 -1.90
N LEU A 249 -11.90 -5.22 -0.96
CA LEU A 249 -11.98 -3.95 -0.28
C LEU A 249 -11.06 -3.98 0.94
N HIS A 250 -10.16 -3.01 1.00
CA HIS A 250 -9.41 -2.67 2.21
C HIS A 250 -10.08 -1.44 2.81
N LEU A 251 -10.75 -1.59 3.95
CA LEU A 251 -11.33 -0.48 4.69
C LEU A 251 -10.41 -0.14 5.86
N THR A 252 -9.85 1.06 5.87
CA THR A 252 -9.06 1.58 6.99
C THR A 252 -9.99 2.12 8.06
N ILE A 253 -9.83 1.66 9.30
CA ILE A 253 -10.71 1.93 10.44
C ILE A 253 -9.86 2.51 11.58
N GLU A 254 -10.41 3.48 12.29
CA GLU A 254 -9.83 4.07 13.50
C GLU A 254 -10.02 3.16 14.73
N GLY A 255 -9.00 3.06 15.56
CA GLY A 255 -8.93 2.17 16.70
C GLY A 255 -8.19 0.87 16.41
N LYS A 256 -8.02 0.07 17.45
CA LYS A 256 -7.48 -1.29 17.42
C LYS A 256 -8.51 -2.26 16.86
N ALA A 257 -8.01 -3.29 16.17
CA ALA A 257 -8.84 -4.34 15.61
C ALA A 257 -9.54 -5.14 16.71
N LYS A 258 -10.75 -5.63 16.41
CA LYS A 258 -11.48 -6.55 17.27
C LYS A 258 -10.65 -7.82 17.54
N PRO A 259 -10.73 -8.39 18.74
CA PRO A 259 -10.09 -9.66 19.03
C PRO A 259 -10.69 -10.76 18.15
N LYS A 260 -9.84 -11.72 17.74
CA LYS A 260 -10.30 -12.92 17.03
C LYS A 260 -10.66 -13.99 18.04
N TYR A 261 -11.79 -14.66 17.81
CA TYR A 261 -12.26 -15.75 18.64
C TYR A 261 -12.15 -17.09 17.92
N ASP A 262 -11.99 -18.17 18.69
CA ASP A 262 -12.17 -19.53 18.20
C ASP A 262 -13.66 -19.88 18.10
N LYS A 263 -13.95 -21.11 17.65
CA LYS A 263 -15.33 -21.63 17.51
C LYS A 263 -16.09 -21.76 18.84
N TYR A 264 -15.38 -21.72 19.97
CA TYR A 264 -15.93 -21.81 21.32
C TYR A 264 -16.09 -20.43 21.99
N GLY A 265 -15.71 -19.34 21.30
CA GLY A 265 -15.78 -17.99 21.83
C GLY A 265 -14.59 -17.57 22.69
N ASN A 266 -13.53 -18.38 22.78
CA ASN A 266 -12.31 -17.99 23.48
C ASN A 266 -11.42 -17.13 22.57
N PRO A 267 -10.64 -16.17 23.11
CA PRO A 267 -9.64 -15.46 22.34
C PRO A 267 -8.71 -16.44 21.63
N ARG A 268 -8.68 -16.37 20.29
CA ARG A 268 -7.91 -17.27 19.42
C ARG A 268 -6.41 -17.18 19.70
N HIS A 269 -5.95 -15.97 20.04
CA HIS A 269 -4.56 -15.70 20.38
C HIS A 269 -4.53 -15.19 21.82
N LYS A 270 -4.05 -16.02 22.73
CA LYS A 270 -3.78 -15.63 24.12
C LYS A 270 -2.37 -15.06 24.16
N TYR A 271 -2.24 -13.80 24.54
CA TYR A 271 -0.92 -13.19 24.74
C TYR A 271 -0.41 -13.52 26.14
N GLY A 272 0.84 -13.95 26.23
CA GLY A 272 1.59 -13.95 27.49
C GLY A 272 1.95 -12.52 27.89
N LYS A 273 2.39 -12.34 29.14
CA LYS A 273 3.01 -11.10 29.61
C LYS A 273 4.53 -11.30 29.67
N GLY A 274 5.29 -10.32 29.21
CA GLY A 274 6.75 -10.36 29.21
C GLY A 274 7.36 -9.80 27.93
N MET A 275 8.66 -9.54 27.95
CA MET A 275 9.42 -9.16 26.77
C MET A 275 9.94 -10.43 26.09
N ILE A 276 9.81 -10.49 24.76
CA ILE A 276 10.37 -11.57 23.95
C ILE A 276 11.35 -10.95 22.97
N GLY A 277 12.61 -11.33 23.05
CA GLY A 277 13.59 -11.09 21.98
C GLY A 277 13.40 -12.15 20.91
N ALA A 278 13.21 -11.75 19.66
CA ALA A 278 13.05 -12.69 18.55
C ALA A 278 13.97 -12.34 17.38
N ASP A 279 14.68 -13.34 16.86
CA ASP A 279 15.45 -13.26 15.63
C ASP A 279 14.78 -14.12 14.55
N ILE A 280 14.28 -13.44 13.51
CA ILE A 280 13.48 -14.05 12.45
C ILE A 280 14.41 -14.40 11.30
N GLY A 281 14.76 -15.67 11.19
CA GLY A 281 15.42 -16.24 10.03
C GLY A 281 14.44 -16.56 8.89
N THR A 282 14.98 -17.10 7.80
CA THR A 282 14.19 -17.44 6.60
C THR A 282 13.29 -18.66 6.80
N GLN A 283 13.68 -19.60 7.65
CA GLN A 283 12.96 -20.85 7.90
C GLN A 283 12.56 -21.03 9.36
N THR A 284 13.25 -20.35 10.26
CA THR A 284 13.10 -20.47 11.71
C THR A 284 13.03 -19.11 12.37
N VAL A 285 12.32 -19.02 13.48
CA VAL A 285 12.41 -17.92 14.43
C VAL A 285 13.05 -18.43 15.70
N ALA A 286 14.19 -17.85 16.07
CA ALA A 286 14.74 -18.01 17.39
C ALA A 286 14.06 -16.99 18.31
N TYR A 287 13.71 -17.38 19.52
CA TYR A 287 13.15 -16.47 20.50
C TYR A 287 13.70 -16.76 21.89
N THR A 288 13.81 -15.70 22.69
CA THR A 288 14.22 -15.73 24.08
C THR A 288 13.27 -14.87 24.90
N SER A 289 12.95 -15.32 26.09
CA SER A 289 12.27 -14.59 27.14
C SER A 289 12.99 -14.85 28.46
N ASP A 290 12.50 -14.27 29.55
CA ASP A 290 13.02 -14.52 30.89
C ASP A 290 12.79 -15.98 31.36
N THR A 291 11.86 -16.70 30.72
CA THR A 291 11.43 -18.04 31.14
C THR A 291 11.76 -19.15 30.15
N GLU A 292 11.96 -18.82 28.87
CA GLU A 292 12.23 -19.82 27.83
C GLU A 292 13.13 -19.28 26.72
N VAL A 293 13.94 -20.18 26.15
CA VAL A 293 14.63 -19.98 24.88
C VAL A 293 14.14 -21.08 23.94
N GLY A 294 13.80 -20.70 22.71
CA GLY A 294 13.26 -21.64 21.73
C GLY A 294 13.63 -21.30 20.30
N LEU A 295 13.54 -22.31 19.45
CA LEU A 295 13.67 -22.20 18.00
C LEU A 295 12.44 -22.85 17.38
N LYS A 296 11.63 -22.06 16.66
CA LYS A 296 10.44 -22.57 15.97
C LYS A 296 10.61 -22.46 14.47
N ASN A 297 10.22 -23.52 13.75
CA ASN A 297 10.12 -23.48 12.31
C ASN A 297 8.97 -22.54 11.91
N LEU A 298 9.27 -21.53 11.09
CA LEU A 298 8.28 -20.67 10.43
C LEU A 298 7.71 -21.35 9.17
N SER A 299 8.52 -22.22 8.57
CA SER A 299 8.13 -23.07 7.46
C SER A 299 8.62 -24.48 7.72
N GLU A 300 7.72 -25.40 8.07
CA GLU A 300 8.02 -26.82 7.96
C GLU A 300 8.09 -27.17 6.48
N ARG A 301 9.27 -27.56 6.00
CA ARG A 301 9.47 -27.97 4.62
C ARG A 301 8.91 -29.38 4.42
N GLY A 302 7.59 -29.50 4.45
CA GLY A 302 6.90 -30.78 4.32
C GLY A 302 7.11 -31.44 2.95
N ASP A 303 6.90 -32.76 2.88
CA ASP A 303 7.08 -33.57 1.67
C ASP A 303 6.27 -33.08 0.46
N SER A 304 5.12 -32.43 0.72
CA SER A 304 4.27 -31.82 -0.30
C SER A 304 4.96 -30.67 -1.04
N ILE A 305 5.80 -29.89 -0.35
CA ILE A 305 6.57 -28.77 -0.94
C ILE A 305 7.68 -29.34 -1.83
N GLN A 306 8.42 -30.35 -1.35
CA GLN A 306 9.47 -30.99 -2.15
C GLN A 306 8.90 -31.63 -3.43
N THR A 307 7.74 -32.26 -3.31
CA THR A 307 7.02 -32.86 -4.45
C THR A 307 6.59 -31.79 -5.46
N SER A 308 6.05 -30.66 -4.98
CA SER A 308 5.66 -29.53 -5.84
C SER A 308 6.87 -28.89 -6.53
N GLU A 309 7.94 -28.60 -5.80
CA GLU A 309 9.19 -28.05 -6.33
C GLU A 309 9.81 -28.98 -7.40
N ARG A 310 9.76 -30.30 -7.17
CA ARG A 310 10.23 -31.30 -8.14
C ARG A 310 9.38 -31.27 -9.41
N LYS A 311 8.04 -31.28 -9.29
CA LYS A 311 7.13 -31.18 -10.44
C LYS A 311 7.35 -29.88 -11.21
N GLU A 312 7.45 -28.76 -10.51
CA GLU A 312 7.70 -27.45 -11.11
C GLU A 312 9.04 -27.42 -11.86
N ARG A 313 10.12 -27.96 -11.25
CA ARG A 313 11.43 -28.10 -11.90
C ARG A 313 11.39 -28.96 -13.16
N LEU A 314 10.64 -30.06 -13.14
CA LEU A 314 10.45 -30.93 -14.31
C LEU A 314 9.72 -30.20 -15.44
N ILE A 315 8.66 -29.45 -15.11
CA ILE A 315 7.91 -28.63 -16.07
C ILE A 315 8.79 -27.54 -16.67
N TYR A 316 9.55 -26.78 -15.85
CA TYR A 316 10.48 -25.77 -16.37
C TYR A 316 11.56 -26.37 -17.27
N ARG A 317 12.11 -27.54 -16.92
CA ARG A 317 13.08 -28.24 -17.77
C ARG A 317 12.45 -28.68 -19.09
N ALA A 318 11.22 -29.19 -19.07
CA ALA A 318 10.50 -29.55 -20.28
C ALA A 318 10.23 -28.33 -21.18
N MET A 319 9.76 -27.22 -20.60
CA MET A 319 9.56 -25.96 -21.33
C MET A 319 10.87 -25.41 -21.89
N ASP A 320 11.97 -25.45 -21.13
CA ASP A 320 13.27 -24.97 -21.62
C ASP A 320 13.81 -25.83 -22.76
N ARG A 321 13.70 -27.17 -22.67
CA ARG A 321 14.05 -28.09 -23.77
C ARG A 321 13.21 -27.81 -25.02
N SER A 322 11.89 -27.68 -24.87
CA SER A 322 10.98 -27.36 -25.97
C SER A 322 11.35 -26.03 -26.63
N ARG A 323 11.53 -24.98 -25.82
CA ARG A 323 11.92 -23.64 -26.27
C ARG A 323 13.26 -23.63 -27.02
N ARG A 324 14.25 -24.41 -26.56
CA ARG A 324 15.54 -24.57 -27.25
C ARG A 324 15.37 -25.30 -28.58
N ALA A 325 14.62 -26.39 -28.59
CA ALA A 325 14.37 -27.20 -29.79
C ALA A 325 13.61 -26.42 -30.88
N THR A 326 12.65 -25.57 -30.51
CA THR A 326 11.89 -24.76 -31.46
C THR A 326 12.59 -23.48 -31.89
N ASN A 327 13.65 -23.07 -31.19
CA ASN A 327 14.40 -21.83 -31.46
C ASN A 327 15.93 -22.01 -31.42
N PRO A 328 16.52 -23.01 -32.11
CA PRO A 328 17.94 -23.33 -32.00
C PRO A 328 18.85 -22.15 -32.39
N GLN A 329 18.42 -21.31 -33.34
CA GLN A 329 19.14 -20.13 -33.80
C GLN A 329 19.41 -19.10 -32.70
N ASN A 330 18.59 -19.08 -31.64
CA ASN A 330 18.69 -18.13 -30.53
C ASN A 330 19.71 -18.52 -29.45
N TYR A 331 20.32 -19.71 -29.55
CA TYR A 331 21.24 -20.26 -28.57
C TYR A 331 22.63 -20.50 -29.19
N ASN A 332 23.67 -20.39 -28.35
CA ASN A 332 25.04 -20.80 -28.65
C ASN A 332 25.21 -22.31 -28.46
N GLU A 333 26.32 -22.88 -28.92
CA GLU A 333 26.63 -24.31 -28.74
C GLU A 333 26.73 -24.71 -27.25
N ASP A 334 27.19 -23.80 -26.39
CA ASP A 334 27.23 -23.97 -24.93
C ASP A 334 25.85 -23.86 -24.25
N GLY A 335 24.78 -23.64 -25.03
CA GLY A 335 23.41 -23.50 -24.54
C GLY A 335 23.07 -22.15 -23.93
N THR A 336 23.96 -21.16 -23.98
CA THR A 336 23.66 -19.78 -23.57
C THR A 336 22.84 -19.06 -24.62
N VAL A 337 22.02 -18.10 -24.18
CA VAL A 337 21.16 -17.31 -25.07
C VAL A 337 22.01 -16.22 -25.76
N LYS A 338 22.01 -16.18 -27.11
CA LYS A 338 22.73 -15.16 -27.90
C LYS A 338 22.31 -13.73 -27.51
N LYS A 339 23.16 -12.72 -27.64
CA LYS A 339 22.75 -11.31 -27.38
C LYS A 339 21.99 -10.72 -28.59
N GLY A 340 21.13 -9.73 -28.37
CA GLY A 340 20.36 -9.05 -29.44
C GLY A 340 18.86 -9.38 -29.50
N ARG A 341 18.18 -8.78 -30.48
CA ARG A 341 16.73 -8.96 -30.74
C ARG A 341 16.46 -10.40 -31.18
N LYS A 342 15.45 -11.03 -30.61
CA LYS A 342 15.09 -12.43 -30.87
C LYS A 342 13.63 -12.55 -31.23
N ILE A 343 13.34 -13.55 -32.05
CA ILE A 343 11.99 -14.01 -32.33
C ILE A 343 11.84 -15.35 -31.63
N TRP A 344 10.83 -15.47 -30.77
CA TRP A 344 10.52 -16.68 -30.02
C TRP A 344 9.27 -17.33 -30.61
N LYS A 345 9.40 -18.58 -31.04
CA LYS A 345 8.30 -19.48 -31.33
C LYS A 345 7.94 -20.22 -30.05
N TYR A 346 6.75 -19.98 -29.53
CA TYR A 346 6.23 -20.59 -28.31
C TYR A 346 5.42 -21.83 -28.62
#